data_AF-A0A1V2PCL0-F1
#
_entry.id   AF-A0A1V2PCL0-F1
#
_cell.length_a   1.000
_cell.length_b   1.000
_cell.length_c   1.000
_cell.angle_alpha   90.00
_cell.angle_beta   90.00
_cell.angle_gamma   90.00
#
_symmetry.space_group_name_H-M   'P 1'
#
loop_
_entity.id
_entity.type
_entity.pdbx_description
1 polymer ?
#
loop_
_entity_poly.entity_id
_entity_poly.type
_entity_poly.pdbx_seq_one_letter_code
_entity_poly.pdbx_strand_id
1 'polypeptide(L)'
;MTETVDPERRAAAQETLAAWSNARALDPSMRLDASYFDQWEVTSYDEFLVFTSAGGYTNQSYLVQEGLVKPFALTTHTLESAAGEARAERDGTEPPERPGPAITWGD
;
A
#
# COMPACT_ATOMS: atom_id res chain seq x y z
N MET A 1 5.77 -7.18 18.99
CA MET A 1 7.19 -7.13 18.58
C MET A 1 7.25 -6.14 17.44
N THR A 2 7.92 -5.00 17.59
CA THR A 2 8.09 -4.04 16.50
C THR A 2 9.17 -4.61 15.59
N GLU A 3 8.76 -5.40 14.60
CA GLU A 3 9.68 -5.89 13.57
C GLU A 3 10.31 -4.66 12.93
N THR A 4 11.60 -4.47 13.20
CA THR A 4 12.36 -3.38 12.60
C THR A 4 12.46 -3.69 11.11
N VAL A 5 11.72 -2.96 10.30
CA VAL A 5 11.79 -3.08 8.84
C VAL A 5 13.23 -2.79 8.43
N ASP A 6 13.81 -3.71 7.67
CA ASP A 6 15.17 -3.60 7.18
C ASP A 6 15.34 -2.30 6.38
N PRO A 7 16.33 -1.44 6.70
CA PRO A 7 16.45 -0.10 6.11
C PRO A 7 16.67 -0.14 4.59
N GLU A 8 17.36 -1.17 4.08
CA GLU A 8 17.56 -1.34 2.63
C GLU A 8 16.24 -1.71 1.94
N ARG A 9 15.47 -2.62 2.54
CA ARG A 9 14.13 -2.99 2.05
C ARG A 9 13.18 -1.80 2.06
N ARG A 10 13.26 -0.96 3.10
CA ARG A 10 12.48 0.28 3.20
C ARG A 10 12.84 1.26 2.09
N ALA A 11 14.13 1.53 1.87
CA ALA A 11 14.59 2.46 0.84
C ALA A 11 14.13 2.02 -0.56
N ALA A 12 14.33 0.74 -0.90
CA ALA A 12 13.89 0.20 -2.19
C ALA A 12 12.37 0.31 -2.39
N ALA A 13 11.58 0.10 -1.33
CA ALA A 13 10.13 0.26 -1.39
C ALA A 13 9.70 1.72 -1.52
N GLN A 14 10.40 2.67 -0.87
CA GLN A 14 10.15 4.10 -1.04
C GLN A 14 10.43 4.56 -2.47
N GLU A 15 11.52 4.08 -3.09
CA GLU A 15 11.83 4.34 -4.49
C GLU A 15 10.76 3.78 -5.42
N THR A 16 10.30 2.56 -5.16
CA THR A 16 9.23 1.91 -5.93
C THR A 16 7.92 2.70 -5.84
N LEU A 17 7.55 3.15 -4.63
CA LEU A 17 6.36 3.97 -4.41
C LEU A 17 6.47 5.34 -5.08
N ALA A 18 7.63 5.98 -5.02
CA ALA A 18 7.89 7.24 -5.71
C ALA A 18 7.76 7.07 -7.22
N ALA A 19 8.39 6.04 -7.80
CA ALA A 19 8.31 5.75 -9.23
C ALA A 19 6.87 5.49 -9.68
N TRP A 20 6.12 4.67 -8.94
CA TRP A 20 4.71 4.41 -9.23
C TRP A 20 3.85 5.67 -9.13
N SER A 21 4.07 6.50 -8.10
CA SER A 21 3.32 7.74 -7.90
C SER A 21 3.58 8.73 -9.03
N ASN A 22 4.84 8.87 -9.43
CA ASN A 22 5.24 9.73 -10.55
C ASN A 22 4.67 9.27 -11.88
N ALA A 23 4.62 7.95 -12.13
CA ALA A 23 4.03 7.40 -13.35
C ALA A 23 2.52 7.69 -13.47
N ARG A 24 1.85 7.96 -12.34
CA ARG A 24 0.42 8.30 -12.25
C ARG A 24 0.16 9.77 -11.97
N ALA A 25 1.20 10.57 -11.73
CA ALA A 25 1.06 11.98 -11.47
C ALA A 25 0.54 12.67 -12.73
N LEU A 26 -0.57 13.42 -12.57
CA LEU A 26 -1.13 14.24 -13.65
C LEU A 26 -0.22 15.40 -14.02
N ASP A 27 0.60 15.85 -13.07
CA ASP A 27 1.55 16.94 -13.23
C ASP A 27 2.99 16.42 -13.14
N PRO A 28 3.78 16.52 -14.22
CA PRO A 28 5.15 16.03 -14.25
C PRO A 28 6.14 16.95 -13.51
N SER A 29 5.73 18.15 -13.10
CA SER A 29 6.57 19.07 -12.32
C SER A 29 6.56 18.74 -10.82
N MET A 30 5.53 18.04 -10.34
CA MET A 30 5.42 17.49 -8.99
C MET A 30 6.03 16.09 -8.88
N ARG A 31 7.30 15.94 -9.27
CA ARG A 31 8.01 14.68 -9.14
C ARG A 31 8.33 14.40 -7.67
N LEU A 32 7.81 13.30 -7.14
CA LEU A 32 8.09 12.79 -5.80
C LEU A 32 9.39 11.97 -5.80
N ASP A 33 10.17 12.09 -4.74
CA ASP A 33 11.35 11.25 -4.47
C ASP A 33 11.08 10.31 -3.28
N ALA A 34 11.90 9.27 -3.10
CA ALA A 34 11.83 8.38 -1.94
C ALA A 34 11.82 9.15 -0.59
N SER A 35 12.56 10.26 -0.50
CA SER A 35 12.63 11.14 0.67
C SER A 35 11.27 11.73 1.07
N TYR A 36 10.32 11.87 0.14
CA TYR A 36 8.97 12.32 0.44
C TYR A 36 8.24 11.37 1.40
N PHE A 37 8.58 10.08 1.35
CA PHE A 37 7.99 9.02 2.15
C PHE A 37 8.79 8.72 3.43
N ASP A 38 9.81 9.51 3.76
CA ASP A 38 10.62 9.30 4.96
C ASP A 38 9.81 9.50 6.25
N GLN A 39 8.88 10.47 6.22
CA GLN A 39 8.00 10.79 7.35
C GLN A 39 6.79 9.87 7.45
N TRP A 40 6.64 8.89 6.57
CA TRP A 40 5.50 7.95 6.60
C TRP A 40 5.78 6.83 7.60
N GLU A 41 4.70 6.33 8.22
CA GLU A 41 4.79 5.14 9.05
C GLU A 41 4.91 3.91 8.15
N VAL A 42 5.93 3.10 8.39
CA VAL A 42 6.22 1.90 7.60
C VAL A 42 6.15 0.68 8.51
N THR A 43 5.28 -0.26 8.17
CA THR A 43 5.16 -1.54 8.87
C THR A 43 5.28 -2.69 7.88
N SER A 44 5.78 -3.84 8.34
CA SER A 44 5.78 -5.07 7.55
C SER A 44 4.45 -5.80 7.71
N TYR A 45 3.91 -6.30 6.61
CA TYR A 45 2.79 -7.23 6.60
C TYR A 45 3.09 -8.34 5.60
N ASP A 46 3.49 -9.50 6.11
CA ASP A 46 3.89 -10.65 5.29
C ASP A 46 5.04 -10.28 4.32
N GLU A 47 4.88 -10.51 3.01
CA GLU A 47 5.84 -10.13 1.97
C GLU A 47 5.82 -8.63 1.60
N PHE A 48 4.87 -7.84 2.10
CA PHE A 48 4.67 -6.44 1.74
C PHE A 48 5.18 -5.46 2.82
N LEU A 49 5.53 -4.25 2.38
CA LEU A 49 5.69 -3.09 3.24
C LEU A 49 4.47 -2.17 3.11
N VAL A 50 3.88 -1.81 4.24
CA VAL A 50 2.71 -0.95 4.34
C VAL A 50 3.18 0.46 4.67
N PHE A 51 2.93 1.39 3.76
CA PHE A 51 3.17 2.82 3.94
C PHE A 51 1.87 3.50 4.33
N THR A 52 1.85 4.10 5.51
CA THR A 52 0.72 4.89 6.00
C THR A 52 1.15 6.32 6.26
N SER A 53 0.37 7.28 5.77
CA SER A 53 0.66 8.70 6.00
C SER A 53 0.62 8.99 7.50
N ALA A 54 1.74 9.47 8.05
CA ALA A 54 1.79 9.86 9.46
C ALA A 54 0.73 10.94 9.76
N GLY A 55 -0.04 10.72 10.84
CA GLY A 55 -1.09 11.64 11.26
C GLY A 55 -2.39 11.60 10.44
N GLY A 56 -2.57 10.65 9.52
CA GLY A 56 -3.83 10.49 8.77
C GLY A 56 -4.10 11.60 7.75
N TYR A 57 -3.06 12.29 7.29
CA TYR A 57 -3.14 13.34 6.25
C TYR A 57 -3.88 12.86 4.99
N THR A 58 -3.73 11.57 4.67
CA THR A 58 -4.51 10.88 3.66
C THR A 58 -5.14 9.62 4.24
N ASN A 59 -6.40 9.33 3.88
CA ASN A 59 -7.04 8.03 4.17
C ASN A 59 -6.48 6.87 3.32
N GLN A 60 -5.43 7.14 2.54
CA GLN A 60 -4.83 6.22 1.60
C GLN A 60 -3.52 5.70 2.18
N SER A 61 -3.41 4.38 2.19
CA SER A 61 -2.21 3.61 2.50
C SER A 61 -1.76 2.87 1.25
N TYR A 62 -0.51 2.42 1.24
CA TYR A 62 0.07 1.70 0.10
C TYR A 62 0.74 0.43 0.57
N LEU A 63 0.41 -0.68 -0.07
CA LEU A 63 1.16 -1.93 0.00
C LEU A 63 2.21 -1.90 -1.11
N VAL A 64 3.46 -2.11 -0.73
CA VAL A 64 4.61 -2.08 -1.64
C VAL A 64 5.38 -3.38 -1.55
N GLN A 65 5.61 -3.98 -2.71
CA GLN A 65 6.55 -5.08 -2.97
C GLN A 65 7.41 -4.68 -4.17
N GLU A 66 8.53 -5.37 -4.38
CA GLU A 66 9.33 -5.24 -5.59
C GLU A 66 8.43 -5.30 -6.85
N GLY A 67 8.40 -4.19 -7.60
CA GLY A 67 7.63 -4.07 -8.84
C GLY A 67 6.11 -3.92 -8.69
N LEU A 68 5.57 -3.90 -7.47
CA LEU A 68 4.12 -3.80 -7.23
C LEU A 68 3.80 -2.75 -6.17
N VAL A 69 2.86 -1.85 -6.50
CA VAL A 69 2.31 -0.88 -5.55
C VAL A 69 0.80 -0.92 -5.63
N LYS A 70 0.17 -1.31 -4.52
CA LYS A 70 -1.29 -1.37 -4.38
C LYS A 70 -1.77 -0.28 -3.42
N PRO A 71 -2.44 0.78 -3.91
CA PRO A 71 -3.14 1.71 -3.04
C PRO A 71 -4.35 1.04 -2.41
N PHE A 72 -4.57 1.26 -1.11
CA PHE A 72 -5.74 0.80 -0.39
C PHE A 72 -6.14 1.82 0.68
N ALA A 73 -7.33 1.67 1.25
CA ALA A 73 -7.79 2.54 2.35
C ALA A 73 -8.22 1.68 3.53
N LEU A 74 -7.59 1.89 4.68
CA LEU A 74 -7.87 1.15 5.93
C LEU A 74 -9.32 1.32 6.42
N THR A 75 -10.03 2.34 5.94
CA THR A 75 -11.46 2.56 6.21
C THR A 75 -12.39 1.57 5.51
N THR A 76 -11.92 0.93 4.43
CA THR A 76 -12.72 0.05 3.57
C THR A 76 -12.07 -1.31 3.32
N HIS A 77 -10.79 -1.45 3.64
CA HIS A 77 -10.01 -2.68 3.43
C HIS A 77 -9.27 -3.04 4.71
N THR A 78 -9.23 -4.34 5.02
CA THR A 78 -8.26 -4.90 5.96
C THR A 78 -6.91 -5.07 5.26
N LEU A 79 -5.82 -5.14 6.02
CA LEU A 79 -4.50 -5.46 5.47
C LEU A 79 -4.51 -6.82 4.74
N GLU A 80 -5.24 -7.80 5.27
CA GLU A 80 -5.38 -9.12 4.67
C GLU A 80 -6.05 -9.07 3.29
N SER A 81 -7.19 -8.38 3.18
CA SER A 81 -7.89 -8.23 1.89
C SER A 81 -7.02 -7.50 0.88
N ALA A 82 -6.39 -6.39 1.29
CA ALA A 82 -5.54 -5.60 0.40
C ALA A 82 -4.30 -6.38 -0.06
N ALA A 83 -3.69 -7.19 0.81
CA ALA A 83 -2.61 -8.10 0.44
C ALA A 83 -3.07 -9.21 -0.51
N GLY A 84 -4.26 -9.77 -0.29
CA GLY A 84 -4.88 -10.73 -1.19
C GLY A 84 -5.09 -10.15 -2.60
N GLU A 85 -5.60 -8.92 -2.70
CA GLU A 85 -5.76 -8.20 -3.98
C GLU A 85 -4.42 -7.89 -4.64
N ALA A 86 -3.41 -7.50 -3.85
CA ALA A 86 -2.06 -7.25 -4.36
C ALA A 86 -1.42 -8.52 -4.94
N ARG A 87 -1.58 -9.66 -4.26
CA ARG A 87 -1.13 -10.97 -4.76
C ARG A 87 -1.82 -11.37 -6.05
N ALA A 88 -3.14 -11.18 -6.12
CA ALA A 88 -3.91 -11.50 -7.32
C ALA A 88 -3.47 -10.64 -8.52
N GLU A 89 -3.25 -9.34 -8.30
CA GLU A 89 -2.72 -8.43 -9.32
C GLU A 89 -1.33 -8.84 -9.82
N ARG A 90 -0.46 -9.27 -8.90
CA ARG A 90 0.87 -9.81 -9.23
C ARG A 90 0.79 -11.09 -10.06
N ASP A 91 -0.09 -12.01 -9.69
CA ASP A 91 -0.24 -13.32 -10.33
C ASP A 91 -1.10 -13.26 -11.60
N GLY A 92 -1.73 -12.11 -11.88
CA GLY A 92 -2.67 -11.96 -12.99
C GLY A 92 -3.98 -12.73 -12.78
N THR A 93 -4.34 -13.01 -11.54
CA THR A 93 -5.56 -13.75 -11.15
C THR A 93 -6.65 -12.79 -10.67
N GLU A 94 -7.89 -13.29 -10.62
CA GLU A 94 -9.01 -12.51 -10.09
C GLU A 94 -8.76 -12.18 -8.60
N PRO A 95 -8.98 -10.93 -8.17
CA PRO A 95 -8.84 -10.56 -6.77
C PRO A 95 -9.78 -11.40 -5.90
N PRO A 96 -9.36 -11.78 -4.68
CA PRO A 96 -10.22 -12.53 -3.77
C PRO A 96 -11.51 -11.76 -3.54
N GLU A 97 -12.64 -12.47 -3.48
CA GLU A 97 -13.93 -11.86 -3.18
C GLU A 97 -13.79 -11.06 -1.89
N ARG A 98 -13.97 -9.73 -1.99
CA ARG A 98 -13.98 -8.88 -0.79
C ARG A 98 -15.03 -9.45 0.16
N PRO A 99 -14.73 -9.62 1.46
CA PRO A 99 -15.76 -9.99 2.41
C PRO A 99 -16.84 -8.92 2.27
N GLY A 100 -18.01 -9.34 1.78
CA GLY A 100 -19.13 -8.45 1.54
C GLY A 100 -19.43 -7.67 2.83
N PRO A 101 -19.97 -6.44 2.74
CA PRO A 101 -20.42 -5.75 3.93
C PRO A 101 -21.33 -6.70 4.70
N ALA A 102 -21.01 -6.97 5.97
CA ALA A 102 -21.83 -7.76 6.87
C ALA A 102 -23.11 -6.98 7.16
N ILE A 103 -24.00 -6.91 6.18
CA ILE A 103 -25.31 -6.28 6.28
C ILE A 103 -26.30 -7.28 5.70
N THR A 104 -26.65 -8.27 6.51
CA THR A 104 -27.93 -8.95 6.35
C THR A 104 -29.00 -8.00 6.90
N TRP A 105 -29.59 -7.16 6.05
CA TRP A 105 -30.92 -6.63 6.37
C TRP A 105 -31.88 -7.80 6.20
N GLY A 106 -32.19 -8.48 7.32
CA GLY A 106 -33.27 -9.45 7.37
C GLY A 106 -34.60 -8.72 7.26
N ASP A 107 -35.39 -9.13 6.28
CA ASP A 107 -36.81 -8.80 6.07
C ASP A 107 -37.68 -9.30 7.24
#